data_AF-A0A3L7RJK9-F1
#
_entry.id   AF-A0A3L7RJK9-F1
#
_cell.length_a   1.000
_cell.length_b   1.000
_cell.length_c   1.000
_cell.angle_alpha   90.00
_cell.angle_beta   90.00
_cell.angle_gamma   90.00
#
_symmetry.space_group_name_H-M   'P 1'
#
loop_
_entity.id
_entity.type
_entity.pdbx_description
1 polymer ?
#
loop_
_entity_poly.entity_id
_entity_poly.type
_entity_poly.pdbx_seq_one_letter_code
_entity_poly.pdbx_strand_id
1 'polypeptide(L)'
;MIRSDKGQRAELIQIPTRYPWLSTTLVPGSRLSEQQASLLAVLHASARDSVPLLPLIRALSSEYPGRYSVTLYKLASLLDQGVPWIEALEQTPDALPSDTVLALRLGLQGGIVLPTFEQLRHENAVALLDPEPSLLKPALVYWFAVSLVMFYLLGLFNLFIVPTLLRMMEEFDLRGAGYNKLKLVMSYAIFPALISLGLTALALVLNWSETLRNWIGRRLGRPANSEQTRGALLRMLANSIEFGRPIGGTLSTLAKFHRDASVRKDLLVARNEIEQGSDGIGALESVGLLTPKEKEALVDQSAKNQAWVLRSFADARISPKQYRWAKWQSLLHPLFIAVFGITVLGITSAVLESLYGLISVLATDTNWR
;
A
#
# COMPACT_ATOMS: atom_id res chain seq x y z
N MET A 1 -55.31 -43.04 -18.10
CA MET A 1 -55.44 -41.64 -18.58
C MET A 1 -55.28 -40.74 -17.37
N ILE A 2 -54.13 -40.10 -17.19
CA ILE A 2 -53.89 -38.81 -16.51
C ILE A 2 -52.41 -38.47 -16.74
N ARG A 3 -52.20 -37.20 -17.05
CA ARG A 3 -51.18 -36.60 -17.90
C ARG A 3 -49.84 -36.40 -17.16
N SER A 4 -48.76 -36.72 -17.87
CA SER A 4 -47.37 -36.44 -17.52
C SER A 4 -47.11 -34.93 -17.50
N ASP A 5 -46.71 -34.40 -16.34
CA ASP A 5 -46.27 -33.01 -16.17
C ASP A 5 -44.77 -32.92 -16.53
N LYS A 6 -44.52 -32.81 -17.84
CA LYS A 6 -43.23 -32.49 -18.42
C LYS A 6 -43.16 -30.98 -18.64
N GLY A 7 -42.17 -30.35 -18.02
CA GLY A 7 -41.50 -29.21 -18.65
C GLY A 7 -41.64 -27.86 -17.97
N GLN A 8 -41.24 -27.75 -16.70
CA GLN A 8 -40.57 -26.52 -16.27
C GLN A 8 -39.18 -26.48 -16.91
N ARG A 9 -39.13 -25.99 -18.15
CA ARG A 9 -37.90 -25.54 -18.79
C ARG A 9 -37.35 -24.43 -17.91
N ALA A 10 -36.18 -24.67 -17.30
CA ALA A 10 -35.34 -23.61 -16.79
C ALA A 10 -35.17 -22.57 -17.91
N GLU A 11 -35.82 -21.42 -17.77
CA GLU A 11 -35.46 -20.24 -18.53
C GLU A 11 -34.00 -19.96 -18.18
N LEU A 12 -33.12 -20.37 -19.09
CA LEU A 12 -31.76 -19.87 -19.17
C LEU A 12 -31.90 -18.36 -19.28
N ILE A 13 -31.77 -17.67 -18.15
CA ILE A 13 -31.64 -16.22 -18.06
C ILE A 13 -30.47 -15.89 -18.98
N GLN A 14 -30.79 -15.45 -20.21
CA GLN A 14 -29.83 -14.91 -21.13
C GLN A 14 -29.36 -13.61 -20.50
N ILE A 15 -28.25 -13.70 -19.76
CA ILE A 15 -27.59 -12.54 -19.19
C ILE A 15 -27.14 -11.71 -20.39
N PRO A 16 -27.65 -10.48 -20.58
CA PRO A 16 -27.21 -9.64 -21.68
C PRO A 16 -25.72 -9.37 -21.50
N THR A 17 -24.90 -9.95 -22.37
CA THR A 17 -23.46 -9.70 -22.50
C THR A 17 -23.24 -8.31 -23.11
N ARG A 18 -23.73 -7.25 -22.45
CA ARG A 18 -23.37 -5.87 -22.77
C ARG A 18 -21.98 -5.59 -22.20
N TYR A 19 -20.98 -5.85 -23.02
CA TYR A 19 -19.62 -5.29 -23.06
C TYR A 19 -19.13 -4.53 -21.79
N PRO A 20 -18.49 -5.21 -20.82
CA PRO A 20 -17.90 -4.57 -19.62
C PRO A 20 -16.53 -3.91 -19.86
N TRP A 21 -16.01 -3.88 -21.10
CA TRP A 21 -14.65 -3.42 -21.38
C TRP A 21 -14.51 -1.91 -21.66
N LEU A 22 -15.63 -1.17 -21.71
CA LEU A 22 -15.64 0.29 -21.90
C LEU A 22 -15.90 1.08 -20.61
N SER A 23 -16.15 0.43 -19.47
CA SER A 23 -16.10 1.09 -18.16
C SER A 23 -14.69 1.05 -17.58
N THR A 24 -13.67 1.29 -18.41
CA THR A 24 -12.36 1.72 -17.93
C THR A 24 -12.59 3.09 -17.31
N THR A 25 -12.93 3.09 -16.03
CA THR A 25 -13.30 4.28 -15.29
C THR A 25 -12.11 5.23 -15.29
N LEU A 26 -12.16 6.23 -16.18
CA LEU A 26 -11.47 7.52 -16.04
C LEU A 26 -11.96 8.26 -14.78
N VAL A 27 -13.10 7.82 -14.22
CA VAL A 27 -13.56 8.13 -12.86
C VAL A 27 -12.76 7.27 -11.86
N PRO A 28 -12.26 7.79 -10.74
CA PRO A 28 -11.62 6.95 -9.73
C PRO A 28 -12.60 5.87 -9.27
N GLY A 29 -12.40 4.63 -9.73
CA GLY A 29 -13.17 3.47 -9.27
C GLY A 29 -12.97 3.26 -7.77
N SER A 30 -13.95 2.63 -7.12
CA SER A 30 -13.86 2.27 -5.70
C SER A 30 -12.56 1.51 -5.42
N ARG A 31 -11.90 1.85 -4.31
CA ARG A 31 -10.64 1.19 -3.93
C ARG A 31 -10.93 -0.29 -3.66
N LEU A 32 -9.99 -1.18 -3.96
CA LEU A 32 -10.14 -2.61 -3.67
C LEU A 32 -10.53 -2.86 -2.20
N SER A 33 -10.00 -2.07 -1.27
CA SER A 33 -10.35 -2.12 0.16
C SER A 33 -11.83 -1.83 0.44
N GLU A 34 -12.42 -0.87 -0.28
CA GLU A 34 -13.86 -0.55 -0.16
C GLU A 34 -14.70 -1.71 -0.69
N GLN A 35 -14.31 -2.27 -1.85
CA GLN A 35 -15.00 -3.41 -2.46
C GLN A 35 -14.96 -4.65 -1.54
N GLN A 36 -13.79 -4.93 -0.95
CA GLN A 36 -13.61 -6.00 0.02
C GLN A 36 -14.39 -5.76 1.32
N ALA A 37 -14.47 -4.51 1.79
CA ALA A 37 -15.28 -4.16 2.96
C ALA A 37 -16.79 -4.35 2.71
N SER A 38 -17.27 -4.02 1.51
CA SER A 38 -18.66 -4.28 1.11
C SER A 38 -18.95 -5.78 1.04
N LEU A 39 -18.04 -6.59 0.46
CA LEU A 39 -18.18 -8.04 0.47
C LEU A 39 -18.22 -8.59 1.90
N LEU A 40 -17.35 -8.09 2.78
CA LEU A 40 -17.33 -8.49 4.19
C LEU A 40 -18.66 -8.12 4.90
N ALA A 41 -19.22 -6.95 4.59
CA ALA A 41 -20.53 -6.54 5.12
C ALA A 41 -21.66 -7.46 4.63
N VAL A 42 -21.65 -7.85 3.35
CA VAL A 42 -22.60 -8.80 2.77
C VAL A 42 -22.49 -10.18 3.42
N LEU A 43 -21.26 -10.69 3.60
CA LEU A 43 -21.01 -11.97 4.28
C LEU A 43 -21.50 -11.95 5.73
N HIS A 44 -21.24 -10.84 6.44
CA HIS A 44 -21.70 -10.66 7.80
C HIS A 44 -23.24 -10.63 7.89
N ALA A 45 -23.91 -9.90 7.01
CA ALA A 45 -25.38 -9.84 6.95
C ALA A 45 -25.98 -11.23 6.66
N SER A 46 -25.40 -11.96 5.70
CA SER A 46 -25.82 -13.34 5.39
C SER A 46 -25.64 -14.29 6.59
N ALA A 47 -24.52 -14.19 7.31
CA ALA A 47 -24.25 -15.01 8.49
C ALA A 47 -25.16 -14.68 9.68
N ARG A 48 -25.52 -13.41 9.87
CA ARG A 48 -26.38 -12.95 10.96
C ARG A 48 -27.86 -13.25 10.71
N ASP A 49 -28.34 -12.93 9.51
CA ASP A 49 -29.77 -12.95 9.19
C ASP A 49 -30.19 -14.22 8.44
N SER A 50 -29.26 -15.17 8.23
CA SER A 50 -29.48 -16.42 7.47
C SER A 50 -29.99 -16.19 6.03
N VAL A 51 -29.70 -15.02 5.46
CA VAL A 51 -30.06 -14.67 4.08
C VAL A 51 -29.16 -15.46 3.12
N PRO A 52 -29.69 -16.06 2.04
CA PRO A 52 -28.87 -16.82 1.09
C PRO A 52 -27.77 -15.93 0.49
N LEU A 53 -26.53 -16.40 0.61
CA LEU A 53 -25.35 -15.63 0.23
C LEU A 53 -25.20 -15.44 -1.29
N LEU A 54 -25.56 -16.46 -2.07
CA LEU A 54 -25.40 -16.49 -3.52
C LEU A 54 -26.08 -15.29 -4.25
N PRO A 55 -27.37 -14.97 -4.03
CA PRO A 55 -28.00 -13.82 -4.68
C PRO A 55 -27.34 -12.49 -4.27
N LEU A 56 -26.89 -12.36 -3.02
CA LEU A 56 -26.22 -11.14 -2.55
C LEU A 56 -24.87 -10.93 -3.25
N ILE A 57 -24.06 -11.98 -3.39
CA ILE A 57 -22.76 -11.90 -4.10
C ILE A 57 -22.97 -11.64 -5.60
N ARG A 58 -23.99 -12.26 -6.22
CA ARG A 58 -24.33 -11.96 -7.63
C ARG A 58 -24.75 -10.49 -7.80
N ALA A 59 -25.60 -9.97 -6.91
CA ALA A 59 -25.96 -8.56 -6.91
C ALA A 59 -24.72 -7.65 -6.74
N LEU A 60 -23.87 -7.94 -5.77
CA LEU A 60 -22.63 -7.20 -5.52
C LEU A 60 -21.67 -7.25 -6.73
N SER A 61 -21.60 -8.38 -7.42
CA SER A 61 -20.77 -8.54 -8.63
C SER A 61 -21.25 -7.67 -9.80
N SER A 62 -22.54 -7.35 -9.85
CA SER A 62 -23.11 -6.46 -10.87
C SER A 62 -22.91 -4.98 -10.55
N GLU A 63 -22.70 -4.64 -9.28
CA GLU A 63 -22.46 -3.27 -8.82
C GLU A 63 -21.03 -2.80 -9.08
N TYR A 64 -20.05 -3.72 -8.94
CA TYR A 64 -18.64 -3.40 -9.18
C TYR A 64 -18.20 -3.78 -10.61
N PRO A 65 -17.62 -2.86 -11.40
CA PRO A 65 -17.04 -3.21 -12.69
C PRO A 65 -15.61 -3.78 -12.56
N GLY A 66 -15.11 -4.37 -13.65
CA GLY A 66 -13.69 -4.71 -13.81
C GLY A 66 -13.24 -6.04 -13.19
N ARG A 67 -11.98 -6.12 -12.74
CA ARG A 67 -11.37 -7.37 -12.26
C ARG A 67 -12.09 -7.96 -11.04
N TYR A 68 -12.53 -7.12 -10.11
CA TYR A 68 -13.19 -7.58 -8.89
C TYR A 68 -14.55 -8.23 -9.19
N SER A 69 -15.29 -7.73 -10.19
CA SER A 69 -16.52 -8.35 -10.68
C SER A 69 -16.31 -9.82 -11.10
N VAL A 70 -15.22 -10.09 -11.81
CA VAL A 70 -14.85 -11.44 -12.26
C VAL A 70 -14.48 -12.32 -11.08
N THR A 71 -13.79 -11.76 -10.08
CA THR A 71 -13.49 -12.45 -8.82
C THR A 71 -14.77 -12.83 -8.06
N LEU A 72 -15.72 -11.90 -7.91
CA LEU A 72 -17.01 -12.17 -7.27
C LEU A 72 -17.86 -13.17 -8.06
N TYR A 73 -17.82 -13.12 -9.39
CA TYR A 73 -18.51 -14.10 -10.24
C TYR A 73 -17.95 -15.50 -10.05
N LYS A 74 -16.62 -15.65 -9.98
CA LYS A 74 -15.97 -16.93 -9.65
C LYS A 74 -16.39 -17.43 -8.27
N LEU A 75 -16.41 -16.55 -7.27
CA LEU A 75 -16.87 -16.89 -5.92
C LEU A 75 -18.33 -17.36 -5.93
N ALA A 76 -19.22 -16.64 -6.62
CA ALA A 76 -20.62 -17.03 -6.79
C ALA A 76 -20.77 -18.37 -7.52
N SER A 77 -19.94 -18.64 -8.53
CA SER A 77 -19.93 -19.92 -9.25
C SER A 77 -19.53 -21.09 -8.35
N LEU A 78 -18.58 -20.91 -7.42
CA LEU A 78 -18.19 -21.95 -6.47
C LEU A 78 -19.32 -22.23 -5.46
N LEU A 79 -19.99 -21.17 -4.99
CA LEU A 79 -21.15 -21.31 -4.10
C LEU A 79 -22.32 -22.03 -4.78
N ASP A 80 -22.58 -21.74 -6.06
CA ASP A 80 -23.62 -22.40 -6.87
C ASP A 80 -23.34 -23.91 -7.04
N GLN A 81 -22.06 -24.30 -7.04
CA GLN A 81 -21.62 -25.70 -7.05
C GLN A 81 -21.75 -26.40 -5.68
N GLY A 82 -22.24 -25.71 -4.66
CA GLY A 82 -22.39 -26.24 -3.31
C GLY A 82 -21.09 -26.26 -2.48
N VAL A 83 -20.04 -25.57 -2.94
CA VAL A 83 -18.80 -25.43 -2.16
C VAL A 83 -19.10 -24.57 -0.91
N PRO A 84 -18.69 -24.98 0.30
CA PRO A 84 -18.85 -24.17 1.50
C PRO A 84 -18.23 -22.77 1.33
N TRP A 85 -18.91 -21.73 1.78
CA TRP A 85 -18.53 -20.34 1.49
C TRP A 85 -17.11 -19.98 1.92
N ILE A 86 -16.62 -20.54 3.02
CA ILE A 86 -15.25 -20.29 3.49
C ILE A 86 -14.21 -20.94 2.55
N GLU A 87 -14.50 -22.13 2.01
CA GLU A 87 -13.62 -22.84 1.09
C GLU A 87 -13.64 -22.16 -0.28
N ALA A 88 -14.80 -21.65 -0.69
CA ALA A 88 -14.94 -20.85 -1.89
C ALA A 88 -14.11 -19.55 -1.81
N LEU A 89 -14.05 -18.91 -0.64
CA LEU A 89 -13.17 -17.75 -0.39
C LEU A 89 -11.68 -18.13 -0.44
N GLU A 90 -11.29 -19.27 0.14
CA GLU A 90 -9.91 -19.77 0.07
C GLU A 90 -9.47 -20.07 -1.37
N GLN A 91 -10.39 -20.58 -2.21
CA GLN A 91 -10.14 -20.86 -3.64
C GLN A 91 -10.18 -19.61 -4.53
N THR A 92 -10.71 -18.50 -4.03
CA THR A 92 -10.86 -17.24 -4.79
C THR A 92 -9.96 -16.15 -4.21
N PRO A 93 -8.65 -16.14 -4.54
CA PRO A 93 -7.75 -15.10 -4.07
C PRO A 93 -8.24 -13.71 -4.51
N ASP A 94 -7.89 -12.69 -3.73
CA ASP A 94 -8.26 -11.28 -3.91
C ASP A 94 -9.73 -10.93 -3.60
N ALA A 95 -10.63 -11.92 -3.44
CA ALA A 95 -12.01 -11.67 -3.00
C ALA A 95 -12.04 -10.96 -1.63
N LEU A 96 -11.22 -11.46 -0.70
CA LEU A 96 -10.90 -10.84 0.58
C LEU A 96 -9.39 -10.95 0.84
N PRO A 97 -8.82 -10.11 1.72
CA PRO A 97 -7.44 -10.27 2.18
C PRO A 97 -7.23 -11.66 2.81
N SER A 98 -6.07 -12.28 2.59
CA SER A 98 -5.76 -13.62 3.12
C SER A 98 -5.92 -13.72 4.63
N ASP A 99 -5.55 -12.64 5.33
CA ASP A 99 -5.59 -12.58 6.79
C ASP A 99 -7.05 -12.54 7.28
N THR A 100 -7.94 -11.85 6.55
CA THR A 100 -9.38 -11.84 6.79
C THR A 100 -10.00 -13.22 6.57
N VAL A 101 -9.64 -13.90 5.47
CA VAL A 101 -10.12 -15.27 5.19
C VAL A 101 -9.65 -16.24 6.29
N LEU A 102 -8.38 -16.13 6.71
CA LEU A 102 -7.83 -16.96 7.77
C LEU A 102 -8.51 -16.71 9.13
N ALA A 103 -8.77 -15.45 9.48
CA ALA A 103 -9.52 -15.10 10.68
C ALA A 103 -10.95 -15.69 10.64
N LEU A 104 -11.64 -15.60 9.51
CA LEU A 104 -12.98 -16.18 9.35
C LEU A 104 -12.97 -17.71 9.44
N ARG A 105 -11.95 -18.37 8.85
CA ARG A 105 -11.76 -19.83 8.97
C ARG A 105 -11.55 -20.22 10.42
N LEU A 106 -10.71 -19.48 11.15
CA LEU A 106 -10.48 -19.69 12.57
C LEU A 106 -11.76 -19.46 13.37
N GLY A 107 -12.52 -18.40 13.08
CA GLY A 107 -13.80 -18.12 13.72
C GLY A 107 -14.87 -19.17 13.46
N LEU A 108 -14.87 -19.78 12.26
CA LEU A 108 -15.77 -20.86 11.88
C LEU A 108 -15.47 -22.15 12.61
N GLN A 109 -14.21 -22.57 12.60
CA GLN A 109 -13.79 -23.70 13.44
C GLN A 109 -14.03 -23.39 14.92
N GLY A 110 -13.89 -22.10 15.25
CA GLY A 110 -14.15 -21.38 16.49
C GLY A 110 -15.51 -21.59 17.14
N GLY A 111 -16.56 -21.61 16.32
CA GLY A 111 -17.92 -21.29 16.78
C GLY A 111 -18.12 -19.79 17.09
N ILE A 112 -17.17 -18.92 16.71
CA ILE A 112 -17.13 -17.48 17.03
C ILE A 112 -17.09 -16.62 15.77
N VAL A 113 -17.74 -17.09 14.70
CA VAL A 113 -17.77 -16.43 13.38
C VAL A 113 -18.35 -15.03 13.47
N LEU A 114 -19.46 -14.86 14.18
CA LEU A 114 -20.19 -13.59 14.23
C LEU A 114 -19.37 -12.48 14.93
N PRO A 115 -18.80 -12.70 16.14
CA PRO A 115 -17.87 -11.73 16.73
C PRO A 115 -16.64 -11.45 15.85
N THR A 116 -16.15 -12.47 15.13
CA THR A 116 -15.02 -12.29 14.20
C THR A 116 -15.38 -11.36 13.06
N PHE A 117 -16.59 -11.46 12.49
CA PHE A 117 -17.06 -10.52 11.47
C PHE A 117 -17.21 -9.10 12.01
N GLU A 118 -17.79 -8.93 13.20
CA GLU A 118 -17.96 -7.61 13.82
C GLU A 118 -16.61 -6.91 14.01
N GLN A 119 -15.62 -7.64 14.50
CA GLN A 119 -14.27 -7.12 14.63
C GLN A 119 -13.64 -6.79 13.28
N LEU A 120 -13.67 -7.70 12.31
CA LEU A 120 -13.09 -7.46 10.98
C LEU A 120 -13.77 -6.28 10.27
N ARG A 121 -15.07 -6.07 10.51
CA ARG A 121 -15.80 -4.89 10.01
C ARG A 121 -15.39 -3.62 10.74
N HIS A 122 -15.22 -3.66 12.06
CA HIS A 122 -14.72 -2.52 12.81
C HIS A 122 -13.31 -2.12 12.35
N GLU A 123 -12.41 -3.10 12.19
CA GLU A 123 -11.05 -2.88 11.68
C GLU A 123 -11.05 -2.29 10.27
N ASN A 124 -11.88 -2.82 9.36
CA ASN A 124 -12.03 -2.26 8.02
C ASN A 124 -12.69 -0.88 8.03
N ALA A 125 -13.67 -0.63 8.91
CA ALA A 125 -14.30 0.68 9.03
C ALA A 125 -13.31 1.74 9.52
N VAL A 126 -12.48 1.41 10.52
CA VAL A 126 -11.38 2.28 10.97
C VAL A 126 -10.40 2.52 9.82
N ALA A 127 -10.00 1.49 9.07
CA ALA A 127 -9.11 1.64 7.92
C ALA A 127 -9.72 2.46 6.76
N LEU A 128 -11.05 2.51 6.64
CA LEU A 128 -11.77 3.33 5.66
C LEU A 128 -12.01 4.77 6.13
N LEU A 129 -12.21 4.98 7.44
CA LEU A 129 -12.46 6.29 8.08
C LEU A 129 -11.19 7.06 8.38
N ASP A 130 -10.10 6.34 8.63
CA ASP A 130 -8.74 6.84 8.52
C ASP A 130 -8.19 6.39 7.16
N PRO A 131 -8.75 6.84 6.01
CA PRO A 131 -8.04 6.67 4.77
C PRO A 131 -6.82 7.54 4.97
N GLU A 132 -5.68 6.94 5.38
CA GLU A 132 -4.37 7.55 5.24
C GLU A 132 -4.40 8.09 3.81
N PRO A 133 -4.56 9.41 3.64
CA PRO A 133 -4.62 9.95 2.30
C PRO A 133 -3.28 9.51 1.78
N SER A 134 -3.27 8.77 0.68
CA SER A 134 -2.02 8.31 0.11
C SER A 134 -1.34 9.56 -0.44
N LEU A 135 -0.88 10.48 0.43
CA LEU A 135 -0.32 11.79 0.14
C LEU A 135 0.87 11.61 -0.77
N LEU A 136 1.50 10.44 -0.72
CA LEU A 136 2.51 9.99 -1.66
C LEU A 136 2.07 10.07 -3.12
N LYS A 137 0.87 9.61 -3.50
CA LYS A 137 0.44 9.65 -4.92
C LYS A 137 0.32 11.08 -5.46
N PRO A 138 -0.52 11.97 -4.87
CA PRO A 138 -0.61 13.35 -5.33
C PRO A 138 0.71 14.11 -5.10
N ALA A 139 1.47 13.85 -4.03
CA ALA A 139 2.78 14.48 -3.84
C ALA A 139 3.80 14.04 -4.90
N LEU A 140 3.86 12.76 -5.26
CA LEU A 140 4.74 12.28 -6.33
C LEU A 140 4.35 12.85 -7.68
N VAL A 141 3.04 12.92 -7.97
CA VAL A 141 2.54 13.55 -9.20
C VAL A 141 2.89 15.04 -9.22
N TYR A 142 2.68 15.76 -8.11
CA TYR A 142 3.09 17.15 -7.95
C TYR A 142 4.59 17.33 -8.17
N TRP A 143 5.42 16.53 -7.51
CA TRP A 143 6.88 16.60 -7.64
C TRP A 143 7.35 16.26 -9.04
N PHE A 144 6.75 15.26 -9.69
CA PHE A 144 7.03 14.95 -11.08
C PHE A 144 6.69 16.13 -12.00
N ALA A 145 5.52 16.76 -11.80
CA ALA A 145 5.12 17.94 -12.56
C ALA A 145 6.08 19.13 -12.33
N VAL A 146 6.45 19.42 -11.08
CA VAL A 146 7.41 20.49 -10.73
C VAL A 146 8.77 20.21 -11.35
N SER A 147 9.29 18.99 -11.24
CA SER A 147 10.58 18.61 -11.84
C SER A 147 10.56 18.70 -13.36
N LEU A 148 9.42 18.36 -14.00
CA LEU A 148 9.24 18.49 -15.44
C LEU A 148 9.24 19.96 -15.89
N VAL A 149 8.51 20.83 -15.18
CA VAL A 149 8.51 22.28 -15.44
C VAL A 149 9.90 22.86 -15.23
N MET A 150 10.59 22.48 -14.14
CA MET A 150 11.92 22.99 -13.84
C MET A 150 12.96 22.50 -14.86
N PHE A 151 12.86 21.25 -15.30
CA PHE A 151 13.68 20.72 -16.40
C PHE A 151 13.48 21.52 -17.68
N TYR A 152 12.23 21.85 -18.03
CA TYR A 152 11.92 22.67 -19.21
C TYR A 152 12.50 24.09 -19.10
N LEU A 153 12.30 24.77 -17.96
CA LEU A 153 12.79 26.13 -17.74
C LEU A 153 14.32 26.20 -17.77
N LEU A 154 14.99 25.30 -17.07
CA LEU A 154 16.46 25.23 -17.05
C LEU A 154 17.03 24.82 -18.40
N GLY A 155 16.34 23.92 -19.12
CA GLY A 155 16.70 23.55 -20.49
C GLY A 155 16.63 24.75 -21.44
N LEU A 156 15.53 25.50 -21.40
CA LEU A 156 15.37 26.72 -22.21
C LEU A 156 16.41 27.79 -21.85
N PHE A 157 16.65 28.00 -20.57
CA PHE A 157 17.69 28.92 -20.09
C PHE A 157 19.08 28.53 -20.63
N ASN A 158 19.44 27.24 -20.55
CA ASN A 158 20.74 26.74 -20.99
C ASN A 158 20.90 26.75 -22.52
N LEU A 159 19.82 26.49 -23.26
CA LEU A 159 19.84 26.45 -24.73
C LEU A 159 19.81 27.84 -25.37
N PHE A 160 19.16 28.83 -24.76
CA PHE A 160 18.97 30.15 -25.37
C PHE A 160 19.74 31.28 -24.67
N ILE A 161 19.62 31.39 -23.33
CA ILE A 161 20.12 32.56 -22.59
C ILE A 161 21.64 32.48 -22.41
N VAL A 162 22.13 31.34 -21.90
CA VAL A 162 23.56 31.12 -21.65
C VAL A 162 24.44 31.32 -22.88
N PRO A 163 24.17 30.70 -24.05
CA PRO A 163 25.02 30.90 -25.23
C PRO A 163 24.98 32.34 -25.74
N THR A 164 23.85 33.05 -25.59
CA THR A 164 23.76 34.46 -25.97
C THR A 164 24.64 35.32 -25.08
N LEU A 165 24.64 35.10 -23.77
CA LEU A 165 25.54 35.78 -22.83
C LEU A 165 27.01 35.45 -23.10
N LEU A 166 27.34 34.20 -23.41
CA LEU A 166 28.72 33.81 -23.77
C LEU A 166 29.21 34.53 -25.02
N ARG A 167 28.37 34.62 -26.06
CA ARG A 167 28.70 35.34 -27.29
C ARG A 167 28.94 36.83 -27.03
N MET A 168 28.06 37.48 -26.26
CA MET A 168 28.25 38.87 -25.85
C MET A 168 29.57 39.05 -25.11
N MET A 169 29.86 38.19 -24.12
CA MET A 169 31.13 38.26 -23.38
C MET A 169 32.35 38.03 -24.27
N GLU A 170 32.27 37.15 -25.27
CA GLU A 170 33.34 36.89 -26.24
C GLU A 170 33.57 38.10 -27.17
N GLU A 171 32.50 38.77 -27.61
CA GLU A 171 32.59 40.00 -28.43
C GLU A 171 33.29 41.15 -27.70
N PHE A 172 33.16 41.23 -26.37
CA PHE A 172 33.87 42.22 -25.53
C PHE A 172 35.22 41.72 -24.97
N ASP A 173 35.70 40.55 -25.41
CA ASP A 173 36.91 39.86 -24.93
C ASP A 173 36.98 39.68 -23.38
N LEU A 174 35.80 39.53 -22.75
CA LEU A 174 35.66 39.39 -21.31
C LEU A 174 35.81 37.94 -20.88
N ARG A 175 37.04 37.42 -20.92
CA ARG A 175 37.38 36.06 -20.46
C ARG A 175 37.57 35.95 -18.94
N GLY A 176 36.89 36.80 -18.17
CA GLY A 176 37.03 36.91 -16.71
C GLY A 176 36.33 35.80 -15.91
N ALA A 177 36.26 35.99 -14.59
CA ALA A 177 35.65 35.03 -13.66
C ALA A 177 34.18 34.70 -13.99
N GLY A 178 33.41 35.68 -14.50
CA GLY A 178 32.03 35.48 -14.93
C GLY A 178 31.89 34.49 -16.09
N TYR A 179 32.81 34.52 -17.06
CA TYR A 179 32.80 33.62 -18.23
C TYR A 179 32.96 32.16 -17.80
N ASN A 180 33.93 31.89 -16.93
CA ASN A 180 34.20 30.55 -16.41
C ASN A 180 33.03 30.03 -15.55
N LYS A 181 32.42 30.89 -14.72
CA LYS A 181 31.23 30.53 -13.93
C LYS A 181 30.02 30.24 -14.81
N LEU A 182 29.77 31.04 -15.85
CA LEU A 182 28.64 30.83 -16.76
C LEU A 182 28.79 29.52 -17.55
N LYS A 183 30.03 29.21 -18.00
CA LYS A 183 30.35 27.93 -18.66
C LYS A 183 30.18 26.74 -17.72
N LEU A 184 30.53 26.89 -16.43
CA LEU A 184 30.30 25.86 -15.41
C LEU A 184 28.80 25.67 -15.16
N VAL A 185 28.02 26.75 -15.06
CA VAL A 185 26.55 26.68 -14.97
C VAL A 185 25.97 25.97 -16.19
N MET A 186 26.47 26.26 -17.40
CA MET A 186 26.05 25.60 -18.63
C MET A 186 26.17 24.07 -18.56
N SER A 187 27.28 23.57 -18.00
CA SER A 187 27.52 22.13 -17.89
C SER A 187 26.74 21.49 -16.75
N TYR A 188 26.53 22.18 -15.63
CA TYR A 188 26.03 21.54 -14.40
C TYR A 188 24.57 21.86 -14.04
N ALA A 189 23.98 22.95 -14.54
CA ALA A 189 22.66 23.39 -14.11
C ALA A 189 21.52 22.42 -14.45
N ILE A 190 21.68 21.60 -15.49
CA ILE A 190 20.64 20.66 -15.94
C ILE A 190 20.61 19.37 -15.09
N PHE A 191 21.74 18.97 -14.49
CA PHE A 191 21.84 17.68 -13.79
C PHE A 191 20.90 17.57 -12.58
N PRO A 192 20.75 18.57 -11.70
CA PRO A 192 19.82 18.48 -10.57
C PRO A 192 18.37 18.24 -11.02
N ALA A 193 17.93 18.94 -12.08
CA ALA A 193 16.59 18.76 -12.63
C ALA A 193 16.41 17.38 -13.28
N LEU A 194 17.42 16.89 -14.01
CA LEU A 194 17.37 15.57 -14.64
C LEU A 194 17.39 14.44 -13.61
N ILE A 195 18.23 14.55 -12.56
CA ILE A 195 18.26 13.61 -11.43
C ILE A 195 16.91 13.62 -10.71
N SER A 196 16.36 14.80 -10.42
CA SER A 196 15.06 14.92 -9.75
C SER A 196 13.92 14.34 -10.59
N LEU A 197 13.91 14.60 -11.91
CA LEU A 197 12.95 14.03 -12.84
C LEU A 197 13.08 12.49 -12.89
N GLY A 198 14.30 11.97 -12.98
CA GLY A 198 14.56 10.53 -12.98
C GLY A 198 14.12 9.85 -11.67
N LEU A 199 14.42 10.44 -10.51
CA LEU A 199 14.02 9.92 -9.20
C LEU A 199 12.50 9.96 -9.01
N THR A 200 11.84 11.05 -9.39
CA THR A 200 10.37 11.17 -9.27
C THR A 200 9.65 10.25 -10.25
N ALA A 201 10.14 10.12 -11.50
CA ALA A 201 9.61 9.16 -12.47
C ALA A 201 9.76 7.72 -11.98
N LEU A 202 10.96 7.36 -11.48
CA LEU A 202 11.22 6.04 -10.90
C LEU A 202 10.29 5.78 -9.71
N ALA A 203 10.15 6.74 -8.78
CA ALA A 203 9.26 6.62 -7.64
C ALA A 203 7.79 6.46 -8.05
N LEU A 204 7.35 7.17 -9.10
CA LEU A 204 5.99 7.07 -9.63
C LEU A 204 5.75 5.69 -10.26
N VAL A 205 6.70 5.17 -11.05
CA VAL A 205 6.63 3.81 -11.61
C VAL A 205 6.61 2.74 -10.52
N LEU A 206 7.45 2.89 -9.49
CA LEU A 206 7.50 1.98 -8.34
C LEU A 206 6.22 2.00 -7.52
N ASN A 207 5.59 3.16 -7.38
CA ASN A 207 4.34 3.32 -6.64
C ASN A 207 3.11 2.86 -7.43
N TRP A 208 3.16 2.93 -8.76
CA TRP A 208 2.07 2.46 -9.62
C TRP A 208 2.08 0.93 -9.79
N SER A 209 3.26 0.31 -9.78
CA SER A 209 3.40 -1.13 -9.98
C SER A 209 3.60 -1.88 -8.66
N GLU A 210 2.51 -2.45 -8.13
CA GLU A 210 2.59 -3.36 -6.98
C GLU A 210 3.50 -4.57 -7.27
N THR A 211 3.49 -5.05 -8.52
CA THR A 211 4.33 -6.15 -8.98
C THR A 211 5.81 -5.80 -8.85
N LEU A 212 6.20 -4.58 -9.24
CA LEU A 212 7.58 -4.13 -9.17
C LEU A 212 8.02 -3.89 -7.71
N ARG A 213 7.13 -3.31 -6.88
CA ARG A 213 7.36 -3.15 -5.44
C ARG A 213 7.59 -4.50 -4.76
N ASN A 214 6.74 -5.48 -5.07
CA ASN A 214 6.85 -6.84 -4.53
C ASN A 214 8.10 -7.56 -5.04
N TRP A 215 8.47 -7.37 -6.31
CA TRP A 215 9.70 -7.95 -6.87
C TRP A 215 10.96 -7.37 -6.21
N ILE A 216 11.03 -6.06 -6.04
CA ILE A 216 12.14 -5.37 -5.35
C ILE A 216 12.21 -5.78 -3.88
N GLY A 217 11.08 -5.87 -3.20
CA GLY A 217 11.01 -6.32 -1.81
C GLY A 217 11.58 -7.73 -1.64
N ARG A 218 11.22 -8.66 -2.55
CA ARG A 218 11.78 -10.02 -2.56
C ARG A 218 13.29 -10.03 -2.79
N ARG A 219 13.79 -9.22 -3.75
CA ARG A 219 15.23 -9.20 -4.09
C ARG A 219 16.11 -8.55 -3.01
N LEU A 220 15.60 -7.56 -2.30
CA LEU A 220 16.30 -6.90 -1.18
C LEU A 220 16.22 -7.71 0.13
N GLY A 221 15.69 -8.93 0.10
CA GLY A 221 15.59 -9.80 1.29
C GLY A 221 14.75 -9.20 2.41
N ARG A 222 13.92 -8.19 2.12
CA ARG A 222 13.04 -7.59 3.12
C ARG A 222 11.78 -8.45 3.21
N PRO A 223 11.50 -9.11 4.34
CA PRO A 223 10.20 -9.73 4.57
C PRO A 223 9.20 -8.58 4.77
N ALA A 224 8.76 -7.97 3.67
CA ALA A 224 8.05 -6.70 3.67
C ALA A 224 6.77 -6.72 4.53
N ASN A 225 6.23 -7.92 4.81
CA ASN A 225 4.97 -8.12 5.50
C ASN A 225 5.08 -8.86 6.84
N SER A 226 6.28 -9.18 7.37
CA SER A 226 6.35 -10.01 8.60
C SER A 226 5.65 -9.35 9.79
N GLU A 227 5.88 -8.06 10.03
CA GLU A 227 5.26 -7.36 11.17
C GLU A 227 3.75 -7.21 11.05
N GLN A 228 3.23 -6.99 9.85
CA GLN A 228 1.78 -6.93 9.63
C GLN A 228 1.14 -8.31 9.81
N THR A 229 1.78 -9.35 9.27
CA THR A 229 1.35 -10.74 9.42
C THR A 229 1.36 -11.14 10.90
N ARG A 230 2.43 -10.80 11.63
CA ARG A 230 2.55 -11.03 13.08
C ARG A 230 1.45 -10.29 13.85
N GLY A 231 1.18 -9.03 13.53
CA GLY A 231 0.07 -8.28 14.10
C GLY A 231 -1.27 -8.99 13.87
N ALA A 232 -1.55 -9.40 12.63
CA ALA A 232 -2.78 -10.14 12.32
C ALA A 232 -2.90 -11.46 13.10
N LEU A 233 -1.81 -12.23 13.24
CA LEU A 233 -1.78 -13.45 14.05
C LEU A 233 -2.06 -13.17 15.54
N LEU A 234 -1.46 -12.12 16.10
CA LEU A 234 -1.69 -11.71 17.49
C LEU A 234 -3.15 -11.31 17.71
N ARG A 235 -3.82 -10.64 16.75
CA ARG A 235 -5.26 -10.37 16.83
C ARG A 235 -6.10 -11.64 16.78
N MET A 236 -5.78 -12.58 15.90
CA MET A 236 -6.48 -13.86 15.81
C MET A 236 -6.33 -14.68 17.11
N LEU A 237 -5.14 -14.67 17.72
CA LEU A 237 -4.88 -15.28 19.02
C LEU A 237 -5.66 -14.58 20.13
N ALA A 238 -5.65 -13.24 20.17
CA ALA A 238 -6.42 -12.45 21.13
C ALA A 238 -7.90 -12.83 21.11
N ASN A 239 -8.50 -12.91 19.92
CA ASN A 239 -9.89 -13.31 19.77
C ASN A 239 -10.13 -14.72 20.31
N SER A 240 -9.26 -15.66 19.94
CA SER A 240 -9.41 -17.04 20.38
C SER A 240 -9.35 -17.17 21.91
N ILE A 241 -8.40 -16.47 22.56
CA ILE A 241 -8.26 -16.44 24.02
C ILE A 241 -9.48 -15.78 24.68
N GLU A 242 -9.99 -14.69 24.12
CA GLU A 242 -11.17 -13.98 24.63
C GLU A 242 -12.41 -14.88 24.71
N PHE A 243 -12.56 -15.77 23.73
CA PHE A 243 -13.65 -16.77 23.69
C PHE A 243 -13.28 -18.12 24.31
N GLY A 244 -12.21 -18.17 25.11
CA GLY A 244 -11.85 -19.34 25.93
C GLY A 244 -11.26 -20.51 25.15
N ARG A 245 -10.75 -20.31 23.94
CA ARG A 245 -10.08 -21.37 23.17
C ARG A 245 -8.64 -21.56 23.61
N PRO A 246 -8.16 -22.82 23.67
CA PRO A 246 -6.76 -23.10 23.98
C PRO A 246 -5.84 -22.57 22.86
N ILE A 247 -4.73 -21.96 23.26
CA ILE A 247 -3.73 -21.37 22.36
C ILE A 247 -3.19 -22.43 21.40
N GLY A 248 -2.84 -23.62 21.88
CA GLY A 248 -2.31 -24.70 21.05
C GLY A 248 -3.24 -25.12 19.90
N GLY A 249 -4.55 -25.25 20.16
CA GLY A 249 -5.54 -25.56 19.13
C GLY A 249 -5.69 -24.45 18.09
N THR A 250 -5.58 -23.20 18.54
CA THR A 250 -5.60 -22.00 17.68
C THR A 250 -4.37 -21.97 16.77
N LEU A 251 -3.18 -22.18 17.33
CA LEU A 251 -1.92 -22.23 16.59
C LEU A 251 -1.91 -23.36 15.55
N SER A 252 -2.43 -24.54 15.91
CA SER A 252 -2.58 -25.66 14.97
C SER A 252 -3.45 -25.30 13.77
N THR A 253 -4.57 -24.62 14.03
CA THR A 253 -5.48 -24.15 12.97
C THR A 253 -4.81 -23.11 12.09
N LEU A 254 -4.18 -22.10 12.69
CA LEU A 254 -3.47 -21.06 11.96
C LEU A 254 -2.35 -21.67 11.11
N ALA A 255 -1.53 -22.56 11.66
CA ALA A 255 -0.46 -23.24 10.94
C ALA A 255 -0.95 -24.08 9.75
N LYS A 256 -2.15 -24.67 9.84
CA LYS A 256 -2.72 -25.47 8.75
C LYS A 256 -3.14 -24.64 7.55
N PHE A 257 -3.72 -23.46 7.77
CA PHE A 257 -4.32 -22.63 6.71
C PHE A 257 -3.48 -21.39 6.34
N HIS A 258 -2.41 -21.08 7.07
CA HIS A 258 -1.56 -19.94 6.74
C HIS A 258 -0.80 -20.16 5.40
N ARG A 259 -0.73 -19.13 4.57
CA ARG A 259 -0.11 -19.23 3.23
C ARG A 259 1.42 -19.27 3.27
N ASP A 260 2.02 -18.51 4.18
CA ASP A 260 3.49 -18.42 4.33
C ASP A 260 4.06 -19.63 5.07
N ALA A 261 4.98 -20.37 4.42
CA ALA A 261 5.62 -21.55 4.98
C ALA A 261 6.52 -21.26 6.19
N SER A 262 7.16 -20.08 6.26
CA SER A 262 7.97 -19.71 7.42
C SER A 262 7.09 -19.54 8.65
N VAL A 263 6.02 -18.76 8.51
CA VAL A 263 5.05 -18.54 9.58
C VAL A 263 4.40 -19.85 10.03
N ARG A 264 4.05 -20.73 9.08
CA ARG A 264 3.54 -22.08 9.44
C ARG A 264 4.53 -22.87 10.28
N LYS A 265 5.81 -22.87 9.91
CA LYS A 265 6.86 -23.57 10.67
C LYS A 265 6.95 -23.00 12.08
N ASP A 266 6.97 -21.68 12.21
CA ASP A 266 7.03 -20.99 13.50
C ASP A 266 5.81 -21.35 14.37
N LEU A 267 4.59 -21.28 13.81
CA LEU A 267 3.37 -21.66 14.54
C LEU A 267 3.34 -23.14 14.97
N LEU A 268 3.91 -24.05 14.17
CA LEU A 268 4.03 -25.47 14.53
C LEU A 268 5.05 -25.69 15.65
N VAL A 269 6.17 -24.96 15.65
CA VAL A 269 7.16 -25.02 16.73
C VAL A 269 6.51 -24.56 18.04
N ALA A 270 5.85 -23.41 18.04
CA ALA A 270 5.15 -22.91 19.22
C ALA A 270 4.09 -23.90 19.72
N ARG A 271 3.30 -24.48 18.81
CA ARG A 271 2.32 -25.52 19.17
C ARG A 271 2.99 -26.73 19.84
N ASN A 272 4.08 -27.24 19.28
CA ASN A 272 4.77 -28.41 19.80
C ASN A 272 5.37 -28.14 21.19
N GLU A 273 5.89 -26.93 21.45
CA GLU A 273 6.36 -26.54 22.77
C GLU A 273 5.23 -26.54 23.81
N ILE A 274 4.04 -26.05 23.44
CA ILE A 274 2.85 -26.10 24.31
C ILE A 274 2.45 -27.55 24.60
N GLU A 275 2.48 -28.42 23.58
CA GLU A 275 2.18 -29.85 23.76
C GLU A 275 3.21 -30.57 24.64
N GLN A 276 4.44 -30.05 24.73
CA GLN A 276 5.49 -30.52 25.64
C GLN A 276 5.38 -29.95 27.06
N GLY A 277 4.36 -29.14 27.34
CA GLY A 277 4.11 -28.56 28.67
C GLY A 277 4.77 -27.20 28.89
N SER A 278 5.27 -26.55 27.85
CA SER A 278 5.69 -25.14 27.93
C SER A 278 4.46 -24.23 28.14
N ASP A 279 4.68 -23.11 28.83
CA ASP A 279 3.66 -22.07 28.94
C ASP A 279 3.27 -21.53 27.55
N GLY A 280 1.96 -21.35 27.34
CA GLY A 280 1.40 -20.91 26.05
C GLY A 280 1.98 -19.59 25.56
N ILE A 281 2.20 -18.64 26.46
CA ILE A 281 2.78 -17.34 26.14
C ILE A 281 4.30 -17.46 25.95
N GLY A 282 4.98 -18.27 26.77
CA GLY A 282 6.39 -18.61 26.58
C GLY A 282 6.70 -19.19 25.20
N ALA A 283 5.85 -20.07 24.67
CA ALA A 283 6.01 -20.65 23.34
C ALA A 283 5.81 -19.64 22.18
N LEU A 284 5.08 -18.54 22.41
CA LEU A 284 4.95 -17.46 21.42
C LEU A 284 6.20 -16.57 21.38
N GLU A 285 6.89 -16.42 22.51
CA GLU A 285 8.17 -15.70 22.60
C GLU A 285 9.29 -16.46 21.88
N SER A 286 9.39 -17.78 22.05
CA SER A 286 10.45 -18.61 21.45
C SER A 286 10.49 -18.52 19.92
N VAL A 287 9.33 -18.32 19.29
CA VAL A 287 9.18 -18.16 17.84
C VAL A 287 9.21 -16.69 17.38
N GLY A 288 9.42 -15.75 18.29
CA GLY A 288 9.49 -14.33 18.01
C GLY A 288 8.15 -13.68 17.61
N LEU A 289 7.03 -14.33 17.94
CA LEU A 289 5.71 -13.69 17.83
C LEU A 289 5.54 -12.64 18.94
N LEU A 290 6.08 -12.88 20.12
CA LEU A 290 6.18 -11.93 21.22
C LEU A 290 7.63 -11.58 21.53
N THR A 291 7.87 -10.35 21.95
CA THR A 291 9.15 -9.94 22.56
C THR A 291 9.16 -10.29 24.05
N PRO A 292 10.36 -10.38 24.68
CA PRO A 292 10.44 -10.70 26.11
C PRO A 292 9.66 -9.75 27.01
N LYS A 293 9.65 -8.45 26.67
CA LYS A 293 8.88 -7.42 27.38
C LYS A 293 7.37 -7.57 27.21
N GLU A 294 6.92 -7.98 26.02
CA GLU A 294 5.50 -8.24 25.75
C GLU A 294 5.02 -9.50 26.49
N LYS A 295 5.86 -10.53 26.60
CA LYS A 295 5.57 -11.72 27.42
C LYS A 295 5.39 -11.33 28.88
N GLU A 296 6.33 -10.59 29.46
CA GLU A 296 6.27 -10.17 30.87
C GLU A 296 4.97 -9.43 31.20
N ALA A 297 4.46 -8.61 30.28
CA ALA A 297 3.19 -7.91 30.43
C ALA A 297 1.94 -8.82 30.39
N LEU A 298 2.05 -10.02 29.84
CA LEU A 298 0.97 -11.01 29.72
C LEU A 298 0.97 -12.03 30.86
N VAL A 299 2.10 -12.18 31.56
CA VAL A 299 2.21 -13.02 32.75
C VAL A 299 1.25 -12.48 33.83
N ASP A 300 0.58 -13.39 34.54
CA ASP A 300 -0.38 -13.11 35.63
C ASP A 300 -1.66 -12.33 35.24
N GLN A 301 -1.94 -12.16 33.95
CA GLN A 301 -3.16 -11.51 33.48
C GLN A 301 -4.33 -12.48 33.29
N SER A 302 -5.55 -12.01 33.54
CA SER A 302 -6.76 -12.77 33.19
C SER A 302 -6.88 -12.96 31.67
N ALA A 303 -7.56 -14.00 31.20
CA ALA A 303 -7.71 -14.27 29.75
C ALA A 303 -8.26 -13.07 28.96
N LYS A 304 -9.21 -12.32 29.55
CA LYS A 304 -9.77 -11.10 28.95
C LYS A 304 -8.72 -9.98 28.85
N ASN A 305 -7.92 -9.78 29.89
CA ASN A 305 -6.84 -8.80 29.87
C ASN A 305 -5.74 -9.22 28.90
N GLN A 306 -5.38 -10.51 28.85
CA GLN A 306 -4.42 -11.05 27.89
C GLN A 306 -4.86 -10.80 26.45
N ALA A 307 -6.13 -11.07 26.13
CA ALA A 307 -6.69 -10.77 24.82
C ALA A 307 -6.59 -9.27 24.46
N TRP A 308 -6.95 -8.39 25.41
CA TRP A 308 -6.85 -6.95 25.20
C TRP A 308 -5.39 -6.48 24.99
N VAL A 309 -4.44 -7.00 25.78
CA VAL A 309 -3.01 -6.68 25.66
C VAL A 309 -2.46 -7.18 24.32
N LEU A 310 -2.78 -8.41 23.92
CA LEU A 310 -2.36 -8.97 22.62
C LEU A 310 -2.90 -8.15 21.43
N ARG A 311 -4.16 -7.70 21.52
CA ARG A 311 -4.77 -6.81 20.51
C ARG A 311 -4.04 -5.46 20.45
N SER A 312 -3.71 -4.90 21.62
CA SER A 312 -2.92 -3.67 21.71
C SER A 312 -1.51 -3.81 21.10
N PHE A 313 -0.84 -4.95 21.32
CA PHE A 313 0.45 -5.24 20.67
C PHE A 313 0.32 -5.41 19.16
N ALA A 314 -0.75 -6.06 18.70
CA ALA A 314 -1.02 -6.17 17.28
C ALA A 314 -1.21 -4.80 16.62
N ASP A 315 -1.98 -3.92 17.25
CA ASP A 315 -2.23 -2.56 16.77
C ASP A 315 -0.93 -1.73 16.77
N ALA A 316 -0.12 -1.87 17.82
CA ALA A 316 1.20 -1.24 17.93
C ALA A 316 2.20 -1.71 16.87
N ARG A 317 2.05 -2.91 16.28
CA ARG A 317 2.92 -3.41 15.20
C ARG A 317 2.51 -2.91 13.82
N ILE A 318 1.24 -2.54 13.65
CA ILE A 318 0.70 -2.03 12.37
C ILE A 318 0.97 -0.51 12.23
N SER A 319 0.90 0.24 13.33
CA SER A 319 1.06 1.72 13.36
C SER A 319 2.43 2.31 12.95
N PRO A 320 3.61 1.78 13.35
CA PRO A 320 4.87 2.52 13.25
C PRO A 320 5.46 2.59 11.83
N LYS A 321 5.09 1.69 10.91
CA LYS A 321 5.55 1.77 9.52
C LYS A 321 4.98 3.00 8.80
N GLN A 322 3.73 3.35 9.10
CA GLN A 322 3.06 4.52 8.52
C GLN A 322 3.69 5.81 9.07
N TYR A 323 3.90 5.88 10.39
CA TYR A 323 4.47 7.07 11.02
C TYR A 323 5.93 7.36 10.62
N ARG A 324 6.76 6.32 10.49
CA ARG A 324 8.14 6.49 10.00
C ARG A 324 8.17 7.00 8.57
N TRP A 325 7.25 6.54 7.73
CA TRP A 325 7.20 6.97 6.33
C TRP A 325 6.68 8.39 6.19
N ALA A 326 5.67 8.77 6.97
CA ALA A 326 5.19 10.15 7.06
C ALA A 326 6.32 11.11 7.49
N LYS A 327 7.15 10.71 8.48
CA LYS A 327 8.35 11.48 8.89
C LYS A 327 9.38 11.62 7.77
N TRP A 328 9.63 10.58 6.99
CA TRP A 328 10.54 10.69 5.84
C TRP A 328 9.97 11.61 4.75
N GLN A 329 8.66 11.56 4.52
CA GLN A 329 8.00 12.41 3.55
C GLN A 329 8.03 13.89 3.95
N SER A 330 7.86 14.20 5.24
CA SER A 330 7.97 15.58 5.73
C SER A 330 9.38 16.15 5.63
N LEU A 331 10.42 15.31 5.64
CA LEU A 331 11.81 15.72 5.41
C LEU A 331 12.18 15.83 3.93
N LEU A 332 11.63 14.98 3.06
CA LEU A 332 11.92 15.02 1.63
C LEU A 332 11.43 16.31 0.98
N HIS A 333 10.26 16.83 1.40
CA HIS A 333 9.69 18.03 0.81
C HIS A 333 10.62 19.27 0.89
N PRO A 334 11.08 19.70 2.08
CA PRO A 334 12.00 20.84 2.19
C PRO A 334 13.35 20.56 1.54
N LEU A 335 13.81 19.30 1.51
CA LEU A 335 15.06 18.93 0.84
C LEU A 335 14.99 19.19 -0.67
N PHE A 336 13.91 18.79 -1.35
CA PHE A 336 13.74 19.07 -2.77
C PHE A 336 13.68 20.58 -3.05
N ILE A 337 12.96 21.34 -2.24
CA ILE A 337 12.92 22.82 -2.35
C ILE A 337 14.31 23.41 -2.17
N ALA A 338 15.07 22.96 -1.17
CA ALA A 338 16.41 23.47 -0.90
C ALA A 338 17.37 23.19 -2.07
N VAL A 339 17.33 21.98 -2.65
CA VAL A 339 18.16 21.61 -3.82
C VAL A 339 17.83 22.49 -5.02
N PHE A 340 16.54 22.69 -5.33
CA PHE A 340 16.13 23.58 -6.41
C PHE A 340 16.50 25.04 -6.13
N GLY A 341 16.28 25.51 -4.90
CA GLY A 341 16.63 26.87 -4.48
C GLY A 341 18.13 27.16 -4.63
N ILE A 342 19.00 26.24 -4.19
CA ILE A 342 20.46 26.35 -4.36
C ILE A 342 20.83 26.40 -5.84
N THR A 343 20.19 25.55 -6.67
CA THR A 343 20.45 25.53 -8.12
C THR A 343 20.09 26.86 -8.77
N VAL A 344 18.89 27.39 -8.48
CA VAL A 344 18.42 28.68 -9.01
C VAL A 344 19.32 29.82 -8.52
N LEU A 345 19.70 29.83 -7.24
CA LEU A 345 20.60 30.83 -6.68
C LEU A 345 21.96 30.84 -7.38
N GLY A 346 22.52 29.65 -7.65
CA GLY A 346 23.77 29.52 -8.40
C GLY A 346 23.69 30.10 -9.82
N ILE A 347 22.57 29.87 -10.51
CA ILE A 347 22.32 30.43 -11.85
C ILE A 347 22.21 31.95 -11.80
N THR A 348 21.37 32.48 -10.90
CA THR A 348 21.18 33.93 -10.75
C THR A 348 22.48 34.64 -10.42
N SER A 349 23.29 34.06 -9.51
CA SER A 349 24.61 34.61 -9.16
C SER A 349 25.53 34.68 -10.38
N ALA A 350 25.62 33.60 -11.18
CA ALA A 350 26.46 33.58 -12.38
C ALA A 350 26.01 34.61 -13.43
N VAL A 351 24.70 34.78 -13.61
CA VAL A 351 24.14 35.79 -14.53
C VAL A 351 24.45 37.21 -14.04
N LEU A 352 24.23 37.50 -12.76
CA LEU A 352 24.50 38.83 -12.20
C LEU A 352 25.97 39.21 -12.31
N GLU A 353 26.89 38.29 -12.01
CA GLU A 353 28.33 38.54 -12.16
C GLU A 353 28.72 38.76 -13.63
N SER A 354 28.13 38.00 -14.56
CA SER A 354 28.34 38.19 -16.00
C SER A 354 27.86 39.57 -16.46
N LEU A 355 26.67 40.00 -16.04
CA LEU A 355 26.12 41.32 -16.35
C LEU A 355 26.92 42.46 -15.73
N TYR A 356 27.34 42.31 -14.47
CA TYR A 356 28.19 43.29 -13.80
C TYR A 356 29.52 43.47 -14.55
N GLY A 357 30.13 42.36 -14.98
CA GLY A 357 31.34 42.40 -15.82
C GLY A 357 31.14 43.21 -17.09
N LEU A 358 30.07 42.95 -17.83
CA LEU A 358 29.71 43.70 -19.05
C LEU A 358 29.54 45.20 -18.76
N ILE A 359 28.72 45.54 -17.75
CA ILE A 359 28.43 46.94 -17.40
C ILE A 359 29.71 47.68 -16.97
N SER A 360 30.58 47.04 -16.18
CA SER A 360 31.82 47.67 -15.72
C SER A 360 32.76 48.05 -16.86
N VAL A 361 32.82 47.21 -17.90
CA VAL A 361 33.67 47.44 -19.08
C VAL A 361 33.10 48.58 -19.92
N LEU A 362 31.78 48.53 -20.18
CA LEU A 362 31.06 49.61 -20.87
C LEU A 362 31.20 50.97 -20.15
N ALA A 363 31.12 51.00 -18.82
CA ALA A 363 31.29 52.21 -18.04
C ALA A 363 32.72 52.78 -18.14
N THR A 364 33.72 51.92 -18.26
CA THR A 364 35.13 52.33 -18.36
C THR A 364 35.43 52.95 -19.73
N ASP A 365 34.87 52.40 -20.82
CA ASP A 365 35.01 52.95 -22.17
C ASP A 365 34.33 54.32 -22.33
N THR A 366 33.23 54.58 -21.62
CA THR A 366 32.53 55.87 -21.71
C THR A 366 33.29 57.06 -21.10
N ASN A 367 34.31 56.82 -20.27
CA ASN A 367 35.15 57.88 -19.69
C ASN A 367 36.20 58.46 -20.67
N TRP A 368 36.18 58.06 -21.94
CA TRP A 368 37.07 58.58 -23.00
C TRP A 368 36.50 59.77 -23.80
N ARG A 369 35.37 60.35 -23.35
CA ARG A 369 34.88 61.65 -23.81
C ARG A 369 34.97 62.64 -22.66
#